data_AF-A0A7J3NLM9-F1
#
_entry.id   AF-A0A7J3NLM9-F1
#
_cell.length_a   1.000
_cell.length_b   1.000
_cell.length_c   1.000
_cell.angle_alpha   90.00
_cell.angle_beta   90.00
_cell.angle_gamma   90.00
#
_symmetry.space_group_name_H-M   'P 1'
#
loop_
_entity.id
_entity.type
_entity.pdbx_description
1 polymer ?
#
loop_
_entity_poly.entity_id
_entity_poly.type
_entity_poly.pdbx_seq_one_letter_code
_entity_poly.pdbx_strand_id
1 'polypeptide(L)'
;MSSEVLRRKVLDVINIVETHGLFVHDSRLVVRCSGSDVNGVWEMPLVVTLAVLNALVPRGAMLLYGGHGGGKTTLAKVLGRIMTGAYLSDVEEAIVRGHPQLTEEKMIATLKPGRLLRDGVEEVVWRRFVTSFWKIVDEVNRLTPYTQNILLSLLAEGRVKFYDAVYECNHFVLYATMNPQDPGTFEVGLPFLDRFGIAVPITMPSVTEIPFILAGQDEKLYGYDQYYQVPQVLSVEELFSIWRLVDTIPVDENARLFVGNLMSEFSVCERTSKENVTLLRPDTGLCDGCHFNVERSVCNKVVTPLSMRAAKDILRYSKALSWLLGLDKVTVDVVYAVAPYTIWHRVKYPEKLLMEEPYYGNQLRFTLNIVNLVRERFAARRKALEIFEKFKVGEGDAAELRALEEWGRSDVVVKVEVAPKARYFASREYRNMIEMLKKALSSGRVEELERVRDVVMSEGGIPNRFEILRMVEEELYDRTKRSYRVTFIDWKAIYGRLAERFPELQEPLKHTFNPPKSRFIKSRELVIAVHTTGRDDDDLVFIEVAGGRKADEIAKLIEEACGR
;
A
#
# COMPACT_ATOMS: atom_id res chain seq x y z
N MET A 1 8.92 18.43 14.29
CA MET A 1 8.99 19.33 13.11
C MET A 1 7.60 19.44 12.51
N SER A 2 7.21 20.59 11.95
CA SER A 2 5.91 20.73 11.28
C SER A 2 5.92 20.01 9.93
N SER A 3 4.76 19.45 9.53
CA SER A 3 4.58 18.76 8.25
C SER A 3 5.02 19.62 7.05
N GLU A 4 4.78 20.93 7.14
CA GLU A 4 5.11 21.90 6.10
C GLU A 4 6.62 22.10 5.89
N VAL A 5 7.42 22.05 6.97
CA VAL A 5 8.89 22.12 6.88
C VAL A 5 9.44 20.88 6.19
N LEU A 6 8.95 19.69 6.56
CA LEU A 6 9.36 18.43 5.93
C LEU A 6 8.95 18.39 4.45
N ARG A 7 7.74 18.86 4.13
CA ARG A 7 7.28 18.98 2.73
C ARG A 7 8.18 19.91 1.92
N ARG A 8 8.55 21.07 2.47
CA ARG A 8 9.46 22.02 1.80
C ARG A 8 10.81 21.37 1.51
N LYS A 9 11.39 20.67 2.48
CA LYS A 9 12.63 19.90 2.28
C LYS A 9 12.51 18.88 1.14
N VAL A 10 11.40 18.15 1.06
CA VAL A 10 11.17 17.17 -0.03
C VAL A 10 11.04 17.88 -1.39
N LEU A 11 10.36 19.02 -1.46
CA LEU A 11 10.30 19.83 -2.68
C LEU A 11 11.68 20.37 -3.07
N ASP A 12 12.49 20.77 -2.08
CA ASP A 12 13.88 21.19 -2.30
C ASP A 12 14.71 20.04 -2.90
N VAL A 13 14.50 18.79 -2.49
CA VAL A 13 15.15 17.63 -3.13
C VAL A 13 14.83 17.55 -4.63
N ILE A 14 13.56 17.68 -5.00
CA ILE A 14 13.14 17.62 -6.41
C ILE A 14 13.79 18.77 -7.20
N ASN A 15 13.76 19.98 -6.63
CA ASN A 15 14.36 21.16 -7.24
C ASN A 15 15.88 21.05 -7.37
N ILE A 16 16.60 20.50 -6.38
CA ILE A 16 18.06 20.32 -6.42
C ILE A 16 18.44 19.36 -7.55
N VAL A 17 17.73 18.23 -7.67
CA VAL A 17 18.00 17.24 -8.73
C VAL A 17 17.80 17.82 -10.13
N GLU A 18 16.77 18.64 -10.32
CA GLU A 18 16.48 19.30 -11.61
C GLU A 18 17.47 20.44 -11.91
N THR A 19 17.71 21.34 -10.94
CA THR A 19 18.52 22.55 -11.13
C THR A 19 20.02 22.29 -11.28
N HIS A 20 20.55 21.28 -10.59
CA HIS A 20 21.98 20.93 -10.68
C HIS A 20 22.29 20.01 -11.86
N GLY A 21 21.30 19.74 -12.74
CA GLY A 21 21.47 18.86 -13.90
C GLY A 21 21.86 17.43 -13.52
N LEU A 22 21.59 17.01 -12.27
CA LEU A 22 21.94 15.68 -11.76
C LEU A 22 21.19 14.58 -12.54
N PHE A 23 20.02 14.95 -13.06
CA PHE A 23 19.18 14.12 -13.90
C PHE A 23 18.22 15.01 -14.70
N VAL A 24 18.31 14.99 -16.03
CA VAL A 24 17.51 15.88 -16.90
C VAL A 24 16.58 15.05 -17.77
N HIS A 25 15.27 15.25 -17.57
CA HIS A 25 14.20 14.61 -18.33
C HIS A 25 12.99 15.54 -18.49
N ASP A 26 12.54 15.74 -19.73
CA ASP A 26 11.45 16.65 -20.08
C ASP A 26 10.04 16.13 -19.73
N SER A 27 9.91 14.87 -19.30
CA SER A 27 8.60 14.30 -18.94
C SER A 27 8.05 14.94 -17.66
N ARG A 28 6.84 15.48 -17.73
CA ARG A 28 6.15 16.13 -16.60
C ARG A 28 4.99 15.29 -16.09
N LEU A 29 4.87 15.17 -14.77
CA LEU A 29 3.69 14.66 -14.08
C LEU A 29 2.73 15.83 -13.86
N VAL A 30 1.58 15.78 -14.54
CA VAL A 30 0.54 16.79 -14.41
C VAL A 30 -0.61 16.23 -13.58
N VAL A 31 -0.89 16.88 -12.45
CA VAL A 31 -2.05 16.57 -11.61
C VAL A 31 -3.00 17.75 -11.72
N ARG A 32 -4.21 17.50 -12.25
CA ARG A 32 -5.28 18.50 -12.33
C ARG A 32 -6.38 18.08 -11.39
N CYS A 33 -6.49 18.71 -10.22
CA CYS A 33 -7.62 18.47 -9.35
C CYS A 33 -8.72 19.48 -9.69
N SER A 34 -9.88 18.96 -10.07
CA SER A 34 -11.10 19.75 -10.30
C SER A 34 -12.20 19.24 -9.37
N GLY A 35 -12.52 20.01 -8.32
CA GLY A 35 -13.48 19.58 -7.29
C GLY A 35 -13.93 20.71 -6.36
N SER A 36 -14.90 20.43 -5.48
CA SER A 36 -15.53 21.41 -4.58
C SER A 36 -14.58 21.98 -3.52
N ASP A 37 -13.52 21.24 -3.15
CA ASP A 37 -12.69 21.56 -1.99
C ASP A 37 -11.27 22.03 -2.37
N VAL A 38 -10.73 21.57 -3.51
CA VAL A 38 -9.39 21.97 -4.00
C VAL A 38 -9.39 22.05 -5.52
N ASN A 39 -9.03 23.23 -6.05
CA ASN A 39 -8.77 23.45 -7.47
C ASN A 39 -7.31 23.87 -7.66
N GLY A 40 -6.59 23.12 -8.49
CA GLY A 40 -5.18 23.39 -8.76
C GLY A 40 -4.65 22.53 -9.90
N VAL A 41 -3.61 23.05 -10.54
CA VAL A 41 -2.80 22.31 -11.51
C VAL A 41 -1.38 22.29 -10.96
N TRP A 42 -0.87 21.09 -10.71
CA TRP A 42 0.51 20.87 -10.31
C TRP A 42 1.24 20.19 -11.45
N GLU A 43 2.44 20.68 -11.73
CA GLU A 43 3.31 20.16 -12.74
C GLU A 43 4.69 19.95 -12.13
N MET A 44 5.18 18.70 -12.16
CA MET A 44 6.45 18.31 -11.55
C MET A 44 7.25 17.40 -12.49
N PRO A 45 8.58 17.31 -12.37
CA PRO A 45 9.38 16.37 -13.15
C PRO A 45 8.95 14.93 -12.85
N LEU A 46 8.48 14.19 -13.86
CA LEU A 46 7.83 12.90 -13.68
C LEU A 46 8.74 11.89 -12.97
N VAL A 47 9.92 11.63 -13.53
CA VAL A 47 10.82 10.58 -13.05
C VAL A 47 11.31 10.87 -11.63
N VAL A 48 11.76 12.10 -11.38
CA VAL A 48 12.27 12.53 -10.07
C VAL A 48 11.15 12.50 -9.03
N THR A 49 9.95 12.98 -9.38
CA THR A 49 8.81 12.96 -8.46
C THR A 49 8.46 11.53 -8.06
N LEU A 50 8.31 10.61 -9.02
CA LEU A 50 7.98 9.21 -8.72
C LEU A 50 9.09 8.51 -7.93
N ALA A 51 10.37 8.83 -8.22
CA ALA A 51 11.49 8.33 -7.45
C ALA A 51 11.50 8.86 -6.01
N VAL A 52 11.16 10.12 -5.79
CA VAL A 52 10.98 10.69 -4.44
C VAL A 52 9.79 10.04 -3.74
N LEU A 53 8.64 9.85 -4.41
CA LEU A 53 7.47 9.18 -3.83
C LEU A 53 7.80 7.77 -3.32
N ASN A 54 8.67 7.02 -4.00
CA ASN A 54 9.18 5.73 -3.52
C ASN A 54 9.87 5.81 -2.16
N ALA A 55 10.61 6.89 -1.89
CA ALA A 55 11.23 7.12 -0.59
C ALA A 55 10.25 7.59 0.49
N LEU A 56 9.10 8.16 0.11
CA LEU A 56 8.08 8.65 1.06
C LEU A 56 7.12 7.55 1.54
N VAL A 57 7.24 6.32 1.03
CA VAL A 57 6.41 5.19 1.45
C VAL A 57 7.25 4.10 2.12
N PRO A 58 6.72 3.45 3.17
CA PRO A 58 7.45 2.40 3.87
C PRO A 58 7.65 1.17 2.98
N ARG A 59 8.88 0.66 2.91
CA ARG A 59 9.25 -0.48 2.05
C ARG A 59 8.89 -0.23 0.58
N GLY A 60 9.00 1.02 0.14
CA GLY A 60 8.88 1.39 -1.27
C GLY A 60 9.93 0.65 -2.11
N ALA A 61 9.47 0.00 -3.18
CA ALA A 61 10.32 -0.61 -4.17
C ALA A 61 9.97 -0.04 -5.55
N MET A 62 10.94 0.62 -6.18
CA MET A 62 10.79 1.22 -7.50
C MET A 62 11.60 0.45 -8.54
N LEU A 63 11.05 0.32 -9.75
CA LEU A 63 11.77 -0.18 -10.92
C LEU A 63 12.02 0.96 -11.93
N LEU A 64 13.29 1.22 -12.22
CA LEU A 64 13.76 2.14 -13.25
C LEU A 64 14.07 1.37 -14.53
N TYR A 65 13.19 1.50 -15.52
CA TYR A 65 13.22 0.70 -16.74
C TYR A 65 13.80 1.52 -17.91
N GLY A 66 14.79 1.02 -18.65
CA GLY A 66 15.28 1.73 -19.83
C GLY A 66 16.66 1.28 -20.31
N GLY A 67 17.13 1.83 -21.44
CA GLY A 67 18.43 1.50 -22.04
C GLY A 67 19.64 1.94 -21.21
N HIS A 68 20.84 1.50 -21.62
CA HIS A 68 22.10 1.94 -20.99
C HIS A 68 22.31 3.46 -21.15
N GLY A 69 22.98 4.08 -20.16
CA GLY A 69 23.35 5.49 -20.24
C GLY A 69 22.27 6.50 -19.82
N GLY A 70 21.05 6.06 -19.49
CA GLY A 70 19.98 6.96 -19.03
C GLY A 70 20.11 7.45 -17.58
N GLY A 71 21.28 7.40 -16.94
CA GLY A 71 21.47 7.93 -15.57
C GLY A 71 20.66 7.24 -14.45
N LYS A 72 20.07 6.05 -14.70
CA LYS A 72 19.17 5.35 -13.76
C LYS A 72 19.81 5.09 -12.40
N THR A 73 21.00 4.48 -12.40
CA THR A 73 21.74 4.17 -11.17
C THR A 73 22.26 5.45 -10.51
N THR A 74 22.66 6.44 -11.30
CA THR A 74 23.10 7.75 -10.80
C THR A 74 21.99 8.46 -10.03
N LEU A 75 20.77 8.51 -10.57
CA LEU A 75 19.60 9.07 -9.89
C LEU A 75 19.36 8.40 -8.53
N ALA A 76 19.40 7.06 -8.49
CA ALA A 76 19.20 6.32 -7.24
C ALA A 76 20.30 6.60 -6.19
N LYS A 77 21.56 6.78 -6.62
CA LYS A 77 22.68 7.14 -5.72
C LYS A 77 22.53 8.56 -5.17
N VAL A 78 22.27 9.53 -6.05
CA VAL A 78 22.10 10.94 -5.70
C VAL A 78 20.94 11.11 -4.72
N LEU A 79 19.78 10.51 -5.02
CA LEU A 79 18.63 10.54 -4.11
C LEU A 79 18.95 9.87 -2.77
N GLY A 80 19.72 8.77 -2.77
CA GLY A 80 20.15 8.12 -1.54
C GLY A 80 20.88 9.08 -0.61
N ARG A 81 21.82 9.87 -1.14
CA ARG A 81 22.51 10.91 -0.35
C ARG A 81 21.58 12.03 0.09
N ILE A 82 20.81 12.63 -0.82
CA ILE A 82 19.98 13.81 -0.50
C ILE A 82 18.90 13.46 0.53
N MET A 83 18.27 12.28 0.38
CA MET A 83 17.11 11.86 1.17
C MET A 83 17.49 11.25 2.52
N THR A 84 18.66 10.60 2.64
CA THR A 84 19.05 9.92 3.88
C THR A 84 20.16 10.61 4.65
N GLY A 85 20.89 11.52 4.00
CA GLY A 85 22.09 12.14 4.56
C GLY A 85 23.33 11.24 4.52
N ALA A 86 23.22 10.00 4.03
CA ALA A 86 24.35 9.08 3.94
C ALA A 86 25.43 9.57 2.96
N TYR A 87 26.68 9.18 3.23
CA TYR A 87 27.77 9.41 2.28
C TYR A 87 27.56 8.59 1.01
N LEU A 88 28.05 9.07 -0.13
CA LEU A 88 27.92 8.32 -1.39
C LEU A 88 28.66 6.98 -1.33
N SER A 89 29.76 6.91 -0.58
CA SER A 89 30.47 5.65 -0.30
C SER A 89 29.57 4.61 0.37
N ASP A 90 28.79 5.01 1.37
CA ASP A 90 27.89 4.09 2.10
C ASP A 90 26.74 3.63 1.18
N VAL A 91 26.24 4.54 0.35
CA VAL A 91 25.23 4.22 -0.67
C VAL A 91 25.80 3.25 -1.71
N GLU A 92 27.05 3.43 -2.16
CA GLU A 92 27.75 2.56 -3.11
C GLU A 92 27.96 1.14 -2.54
N GLU A 93 28.32 1.02 -1.26
CA GLU A 93 28.45 -0.28 -0.59
C GLU A 93 27.11 -1.02 -0.46
N ALA A 94 25.99 -0.29 -0.49
CA ALA A 94 24.64 -0.84 -0.45
C ALA A 94 24.08 -1.21 -1.84
N ILE A 95 24.91 -1.20 -2.89
CA ILE A 95 24.50 -1.56 -4.26
C ILE A 95 24.80 -3.03 -4.54
N VAL A 96 23.78 -3.77 -4.98
CA VAL A 96 23.94 -5.08 -5.59
C VAL A 96 23.91 -4.91 -7.10
N ARG A 97 25.02 -5.25 -7.76
CA ARG A 97 25.11 -5.22 -9.23
C ARG A 97 24.72 -6.58 -9.79
N GLY A 98 23.72 -6.60 -10.67
CA GLY A 98 23.17 -7.79 -11.29
C GLY A 98 24.20 -8.52 -12.13
N HIS A 99 24.45 -9.78 -11.80
CA HIS A 99 25.36 -10.63 -12.54
C HIS A 99 24.91 -12.10 -12.47
N PRO A 100 25.01 -12.89 -13.57
CA PRO A 100 24.58 -14.29 -13.55
C PRO A 100 25.29 -15.18 -12.53
N GLN A 101 26.52 -14.83 -12.15
CA GLN A 101 27.30 -15.55 -11.12
C GLN A 101 27.20 -14.92 -9.73
N LEU A 102 26.23 -14.03 -9.51
CA LEU A 102 25.98 -13.49 -8.17
C LEU A 102 25.38 -14.60 -7.29
N THR A 103 26.08 -14.94 -6.21
CA THR A 103 25.65 -15.94 -5.23
C THR A 103 24.92 -15.26 -4.07
N GLU A 104 24.10 -16.03 -3.35
CA GLU A 104 23.47 -15.60 -2.10
C GLU A 104 24.51 -15.01 -1.12
N GLU A 105 25.70 -15.59 -1.05
CA GLU A 105 26.75 -15.13 -0.12
C GLU A 105 27.31 -13.73 -0.42
N LYS A 106 27.35 -13.39 -1.71
CA LYS A 106 27.80 -12.07 -2.18
C LYS A 106 26.71 -11.03 -1.98
N MET A 107 25.45 -11.45 -2.08
CA MET A 107 24.30 -10.57 -2.03
C MET A 107 23.82 -10.29 -0.60
N ILE A 108 23.74 -11.33 0.23
CA ILE A 108 23.04 -11.31 1.51
C ILE A 108 24.01 -11.33 2.68
N ALA A 109 24.76 -12.42 2.84
CA ALA A 109 25.62 -12.61 4.01
C ALA A 109 26.69 -13.66 3.77
N THR A 110 27.77 -13.65 4.55
CA THR A 110 28.82 -14.67 4.48
C THR A 110 29.19 -15.13 5.89
N LEU A 111 29.68 -16.36 6.02
CA LEU A 111 30.18 -16.88 7.31
C LEU A 111 31.61 -16.37 7.55
N LYS A 112 31.94 -16.00 8.80
CA LYS A 112 33.33 -15.70 9.18
C LYS A 112 34.15 -16.99 9.28
N PRO A 113 35.13 -17.23 8.38
CA PRO A 113 35.87 -18.49 8.36
C PRO A 113 36.69 -18.71 9.63
N GLY A 114 37.26 -17.64 10.20
CA GLY A 114 38.17 -17.74 11.35
C GLY A 114 37.51 -18.26 12.63
N ARG A 115 36.23 -17.96 12.85
CA ARG A 115 35.48 -18.42 14.04
C ARG A 115 34.82 -19.78 13.80
N LEU A 116 34.37 -20.03 12.57
CA LEU A 116 33.87 -21.33 12.15
C LEU A 116 34.94 -22.42 12.30
N LEU A 117 36.16 -22.16 11.86
CA LEU A 117 37.27 -23.12 11.89
C LEU A 117 37.88 -23.30 13.29
N ARG A 118 37.83 -22.28 14.17
CA ARG A 118 38.42 -22.33 15.52
C ARG A 118 37.45 -22.86 16.58
N ASP A 119 36.21 -22.36 16.56
CA ASP A 119 35.26 -22.56 17.66
C ASP A 119 34.03 -23.39 17.24
N GLY A 120 33.90 -23.75 15.95
CA GLY A 120 32.70 -24.41 15.41
C GLY A 120 31.46 -23.51 15.41
N VAL A 121 31.64 -22.19 15.60
CA VAL A 121 30.54 -21.22 15.70
C VAL A 121 30.28 -20.56 14.35
N GLU A 122 29.05 -20.74 13.83
CA GLU A 122 28.56 -20.08 12.64
C GLU A 122 28.20 -18.62 12.92
N GLU A 123 29.17 -17.72 12.76
CA GLU A 123 28.91 -16.27 12.83
C GLU A 123 28.64 -15.70 11.43
N VAL A 124 27.39 -15.27 11.24
CA VAL A 124 26.90 -14.67 9.99
C VAL A 124 27.24 -13.17 9.94
N VAL A 125 27.87 -12.74 8.85
CA VAL A 125 28.14 -11.34 8.54
C VAL A 125 27.23 -10.89 7.42
N TRP A 126 26.27 -10.02 7.76
CA TRP A 126 25.35 -9.43 6.81
C TRP A 126 26.04 -8.39 5.93
N ARG A 127 25.74 -8.42 4.62
CA ARG A 127 26.22 -7.43 3.65
C ARG A 127 25.53 -6.09 3.89
N ARG A 128 26.21 -5.01 3.50
CA ARG A 128 25.67 -3.64 3.58
C ARG A 128 24.34 -3.47 2.88
N PHE A 129 24.12 -4.15 1.75
CA PHE A 129 22.83 -4.21 1.07
C PHE A 129 21.68 -4.63 2.01
N VAL A 130 21.90 -5.62 2.89
CA VAL A 130 20.88 -6.10 3.84
C VAL A 130 20.68 -5.09 4.96
N THR A 131 21.75 -4.54 5.53
CA THR A 131 21.68 -3.65 6.71
C THR A 131 21.27 -2.21 6.39
N SER A 132 21.51 -1.73 5.16
CA SER A 132 21.27 -0.33 4.77
C SER A 132 19.79 0.03 4.67
N PHE A 133 19.40 1.25 5.02
CA PHE A 133 18.05 1.75 4.75
C PHE A 133 17.79 1.93 3.25
N TRP A 134 18.78 2.44 2.51
CA TRP A 134 18.70 2.68 1.07
C TRP A 134 19.36 1.54 0.31
N LYS A 135 18.58 0.84 -0.52
CA LYS A 135 19.03 -0.34 -1.26
C LYS A 135 18.95 -0.10 -2.76
N ILE A 136 20.00 -0.46 -3.50
CA ILE A 136 20.01 -0.35 -4.96
C ILE A 136 20.31 -1.72 -5.55
N VAL A 137 19.51 -2.16 -6.53
CA VAL A 137 19.75 -3.37 -7.32
C VAL A 137 19.92 -2.96 -8.78
N ASP A 138 21.16 -2.91 -9.25
CA ASP A 138 21.46 -2.55 -10.62
C ASP A 138 21.26 -3.76 -11.54
N GLU A 139 20.60 -3.57 -12.69
CA GLU A 139 20.36 -4.61 -13.71
C GLU A 139 19.72 -5.88 -13.13
N VAL A 140 18.57 -5.72 -12.48
CA VAL A 140 17.85 -6.82 -11.78
C VAL A 140 17.53 -8.00 -12.70
N ASN A 141 17.36 -7.76 -13.99
CA ASN A 141 17.10 -8.79 -14.99
C ASN A 141 18.34 -9.62 -15.37
N ARG A 142 19.54 -9.28 -14.88
CA ARG A 142 20.74 -10.12 -15.01
C ARG A 142 20.92 -11.09 -13.84
N LEU A 143 20.07 -10.99 -12.81
CA LEU A 143 20.05 -11.94 -11.71
C LEU A 143 19.38 -13.25 -12.12
N THR A 144 19.97 -14.37 -11.71
CA THR A 144 19.38 -15.69 -11.91
C THR A 144 18.02 -15.80 -11.19
N PRO A 145 17.10 -16.68 -11.64
CA PRO A 145 15.81 -16.88 -10.98
C PRO A 145 15.94 -17.19 -9.48
N TYR A 146 16.98 -17.95 -9.08
CA TYR A 146 17.27 -18.23 -7.68
C TYR A 146 17.58 -16.95 -6.88
N THR A 147 18.42 -16.06 -7.43
CA THR A 147 18.78 -14.79 -6.77
C THR A 147 17.61 -13.81 -6.74
N GLN A 148 16.77 -13.80 -7.79
CA GLN A 148 15.50 -13.06 -7.78
C GLN A 148 14.55 -13.56 -6.69
N ASN A 149 14.50 -14.88 -6.43
CA ASN A 149 13.69 -15.43 -5.33
C ASN A 149 14.17 -14.99 -3.94
N ILE A 150 15.47 -14.85 -3.73
CA ILE A 150 16.01 -14.30 -2.47
C ILE A 150 15.55 -12.84 -2.28
N LEU A 151 15.58 -12.04 -3.35
CA LEU A 151 15.03 -10.68 -3.33
C LEU A 151 13.53 -10.65 -3.05
N LEU A 152 12.77 -11.63 -3.55
CA LEU A 152 11.33 -11.72 -3.25
C LEU A 152 11.08 -11.80 -1.76
N SER A 153 11.84 -12.61 -1.01
CA SER A 153 11.67 -12.73 0.44
C SER A 153 11.90 -11.38 1.14
N LEU A 154 12.95 -10.65 0.75
CA LEU A 154 13.23 -9.30 1.25
C LEU A 154 12.07 -8.33 0.95
N LEU A 155 11.59 -8.30 -0.29
CA LEU A 155 10.51 -7.41 -0.73
C LEU A 155 9.14 -7.81 -0.14
N ALA A 156 8.92 -9.09 0.11
CA ALA A 156 7.65 -9.63 0.60
C ALA A 156 7.50 -9.48 2.11
N GLU A 157 8.54 -9.86 2.85
CA GLU A 157 8.48 -10.07 4.29
C GLU A 157 9.24 -8.99 5.05
N GLY A 158 10.18 -8.29 4.40
CA GLY A 158 11.08 -7.37 5.09
C GLY A 158 12.05 -8.10 6.01
N ARG A 159 12.43 -9.33 5.67
CA ARG A 159 13.45 -10.09 6.38
C ARG A 159 14.23 -10.94 5.39
N VAL A 160 15.47 -11.26 5.75
CA VAL A 160 16.30 -12.20 5.01
C VAL A 160 16.78 -13.28 5.95
N LYS A 161 16.78 -14.52 5.44
CA LYS A 161 17.29 -15.68 6.16
C LYS A 161 18.57 -16.15 5.47
N PHE A 162 19.58 -16.48 6.25
CA PHE A 162 20.81 -17.11 5.79
C PHE A 162 21.24 -18.16 6.82
N TYR A 163 21.27 -19.43 6.43
CA TYR A 163 21.28 -20.57 7.38
C TYR A 163 20.18 -20.41 8.44
N ASP A 164 20.50 -20.52 9.73
CA ASP A 164 19.55 -20.30 10.83
C ASP A 164 19.48 -18.85 11.33
N ALA A 165 20.30 -17.95 10.77
CA ALA A 165 20.26 -16.54 11.11
C ALA A 165 19.19 -15.81 10.29
N VAL A 166 18.46 -14.92 10.96
CA VAL A 166 17.46 -14.05 10.33
C VAL A 166 17.81 -12.60 10.63
N TYR A 167 17.82 -11.77 9.61
CA TYR A 167 17.94 -10.32 9.74
C TYR A 167 16.62 -9.66 9.35
N GLU A 168 16.07 -8.84 10.25
CA GLU A 168 14.85 -8.08 10.00
C GLU A 168 15.17 -6.74 9.32
N CYS A 169 14.82 -6.63 8.04
CA CYS A 169 14.83 -5.40 7.26
C CYS A 169 13.48 -4.68 7.42
N ASN A 170 13.14 -4.28 8.65
CA ASN A 170 11.83 -3.70 8.97
C ASN A 170 11.57 -2.38 8.20
N HIS A 171 12.63 -1.63 7.93
CA HIS A 171 12.55 -0.35 7.24
C HIS A 171 13.60 -0.26 6.14
N PHE A 172 13.16 -0.09 4.90
CA PHE A 172 14.04 0.17 3.77
C PHE A 172 13.29 0.88 2.64
N VAL A 173 14.05 1.39 1.69
CA VAL A 173 13.59 1.80 0.36
C VAL A 173 14.50 1.13 -0.67
N LEU A 174 13.93 0.62 -1.76
CA LEU A 174 14.65 -0.10 -2.81
C LEU A 174 14.45 0.57 -4.17
N TYR A 175 15.55 0.73 -4.90
CA TYR A 175 15.58 1.14 -6.30
C TYR A 175 16.24 0.05 -7.13
N ALA A 176 15.48 -0.57 -8.02
CA ALA A 176 16.01 -1.50 -9.00
C ALA A 176 16.11 -0.84 -10.36
N THR A 177 17.12 -1.18 -11.14
CA THR A 177 17.20 -0.81 -12.56
C THR A 177 17.03 -2.06 -13.43
N MET A 178 16.48 -1.88 -14.62
CA MET A 178 16.31 -2.95 -15.61
C MET A 178 16.56 -2.41 -17.01
N ASN A 179 17.32 -3.16 -17.81
CA ASN A 179 17.47 -2.92 -19.25
C ASN A 179 16.89 -4.08 -20.06
N PRO A 180 15.74 -3.91 -20.73
CA PRO A 180 15.07 -5.01 -21.44
C PRO A 180 15.82 -5.53 -22.68
N GLN A 181 16.71 -4.76 -23.28
CA GLN A 181 17.38 -5.10 -24.55
C GLN A 181 18.80 -5.67 -24.34
N ASP A 182 19.24 -5.84 -23.09
CA ASP A 182 20.59 -6.29 -22.78
C ASP A 182 20.75 -7.81 -23.06
N PRO A 183 21.78 -8.25 -23.81
CA PRO A 183 22.06 -9.66 -23.98
C PRO A 183 22.45 -10.34 -22.66
N GLY A 184 21.98 -11.57 -22.43
CA GLY A 184 22.32 -12.36 -21.24
C GLY A 184 21.46 -12.07 -20.01
N THR A 185 20.22 -11.62 -20.22
CA THR A 185 19.23 -11.40 -19.17
C THR A 185 18.35 -12.62 -18.95
N PHE A 186 17.84 -12.78 -17.73
CA PHE A 186 16.83 -13.77 -17.36
C PHE A 186 15.43 -13.15 -17.43
N GLU A 187 14.43 -13.96 -17.79
CA GLU A 187 13.03 -13.54 -17.78
C GLU A 187 12.61 -13.15 -16.36
N VAL A 188 12.02 -11.95 -16.23
CA VAL A 188 11.50 -11.46 -14.95
C VAL A 188 10.00 -11.73 -14.91
N GLY A 189 9.59 -12.67 -14.06
CA GLY A 189 8.19 -13.06 -13.94
C GLY A 189 7.30 -11.97 -13.33
N LEU A 190 6.01 -11.97 -13.68
CA LEU A 190 5.01 -11.08 -13.06
C LEU A 190 4.97 -11.15 -11.53
N PRO A 191 5.13 -12.32 -10.86
CA PRO A 191 5.16 -12.36 -9.40
C PRO A 191 6.30 -11.54 -8.77
N PHE A 192 7.39 -11.33 -9.51
CA PHE A 192 8.50 -10.47 -9.12
C PHE A 192 8.22 -9.00 -9.42
N LEU A 193 7.73 -8.69 -10.63
CA LEU A 193 7.36 -7.32 -11.00
C LEU A 193 6.25 -6.74 -10.10
N ASP A 194 5.30 -7.57 -9.67
CA ASP A 194 4.22 -7.17 -8.75
C ASP A 194 4.72 -6.77 -7.35
N ARG A 195 5.99 -7.02 -7.02
CA ARG A 195 6.63 -6.54 -5.77
C ARG A 195 7.18 -5.13 -5.87
N PHE A 196 7.33 -4.60 -7.09
CA PHE A 196 7.70 -3.20 -7.27
C PHE A 196 6.44 -2.36 -7.20
N GLY A 197 6.39 -1.49 -6.19
CA GLY A 197 5.30 -0.55 -5.96
C GLY A 197 5.02 0.30 -7.19
N ILE A 198 6.08 0.85 -7.79
CA ILE A 198 6.01 1.74 -8.95
C ILE A 198 7.13 1.42 -9.94
N ALA A 199 6.87 1.62 -11.23
CA ALA A 199 7.87 1.48 -12.28
C ALA A 199 7.81 2.65 -13.25
N VAL A 200 8.97 3.13 -13.68
CA VAL A 200 9.08 4.31 -14.56
C VAL A 200 10.06 4.03 -15.69
N PRO A 201 9.65 4.20 -16.96
CA PRO A 201 10.57 4.17 -18.07
C PRO A 201 11.41 5.45 -18.11
N ILE A 202 12.72 5.29 -18.20
CA ILE A 202 13.71 6.34 -18.39
C ILE A 202 14.16 6.29 -19.84
N THR A 203 13.97 7.39 -20.56
CA THR A 203 14.41 7.57 -21.94
C THR A 203 15.87 8.02 -22.01
N MET A 204 16.42 8.21 -23.21
CA MET A 204 17.67 8.96 -23.34
C MET A 204 17.40 10.46 -23.22
N PRO A 205 18.36 11.25 -22.71
CA PRO A 205 18.25 12.70 -22.71
C PRO A 205 18.12 13.20 -24.16
N SER A 206 17.26 14.20 -24.34
CA SER A 206 17.00 14.86 -25.60
C SER A 206 18.13 15.82 -25.99
N VAL A 207 18.13 16.28 -27.23
CA VAL A 207 19.16 17.20 -27.77
C VAL A 207 19.26 18.50 -26.96
N THR A 208 18.17 18.95 -26.34
CA THR A 208 18.14 20.14 -25.49
C THR A 208 18.74 19.89 -24.11
N GLU A 209 18.80 18.63 -23.66
CA GLU A 209 19.29 18.23 -22.34
C GLU A 209 20.78 17.86 -22.35
N ILE A 210 21.27 17.32 -23.49
CA ILE A 210 22.66 16.92 -23.68
C ILE A 210 23.68 18.03 -23.33
N PRO A 211 23.50 19.30 -23.73
CA PRO A 211 24.44 20.37 -23.37
C PRO A 211 24.61 20.57 -21.87
N PHE A 212 23.56 20.36 -21.06
CA PHE A 212 23.66 20.47 -19.60
C PHE A 212 24.52 19.35 -19.00
N ILE A 213 24.40 18.13 -19.54
CA ILE A 213 25.21 16.98 -19.14
C ILE A 213 26.68 17.20 -19.55
N LEU A 214 26.91 17.71 -20.75
CA LEU A 214 28.26 17.96 -21.29
C LEU A 214 28.96 19.19 -20.66
N ALA A 215 28.20 20.11 -20.05
CA ALA A 215 28.74 21.28 -19.36
C ALA A 215 29.35 20.95 -17.99
N GLY A 216 29.11 19.76 -17.46
CA GLY A 216 29.75 19.29 -16.24
C GLY A 216 31.27 19.11 -16.41
N GLN A 217 32.02 19.13 -15.30
CA GLN A 217 33.46 18.82 -15.32
C GLN A 217 33.70 17.33 -15.67
N ASP A 218 34.94 16.86 -15.79
CA ASP A 218 35.18 15.43 -16.01
C ASP A 218 35.03 14.63 -14.70
N GLU A 219 33.99 13.81 -14.60
CA GLU A 219 33.74 12.92 -13.45
C GLU A 219 34.91 11.98 -13.16
N LYS A 220 35.66 11.55 -14.19
CA LYS A 220 36.80 10.65 -14.04
C LYS A 220 37.99 11.33 -13.36
N LEU A 221 38.05 12.66 -13.39
CA LEU A 221 39.15 13.44 -12.82
C LEU A 221 38.91 13.80 -11.35
N TYR A 222 37.69 14.19 -10.98
CA TYR A 222 37.39 14.74 -9.65
C TYR A 222 36.63 13.77 -8.72
N GLY A 223 36.12 12.65 -9.24
CA GLY A 223 35.33 11.69 -8.47
C GLY A 223 33.93 12.23 -8.10
N TYR A 224 32.96 11.32 -7.96
CA TYR A 224 31.53 11.67 -7.75
C TYR A 224 31.27 12.56 -6.52
N ASP A 225 32.06 12.43 -5.46
CA ASP A 225 31.84 13.11 -4.17
C ASP A 225 32.22 14.60 -4.18
N GLN A 226 33.28 14.99 -4.91
CA GLN A 226 33.66 16.40 -5.06
C GLN A 226 32.86 17.10 -6.17
N TYR A 227 32.39 16.31 -7.14
CA TYR A 227 31.77 16.80 -8.36
C TYR A 227 30.40 17.46 -8.15
N TYR A 228 29.53 16.82 -7.37
CA TYR A 228 28.13 17.24 -7.29
C TYR A 228 27.78 18.07 -6.05
N GLN A 229 28.70 18.20 -5.07
CA GLN A 229 28.43 18.85 -3.77
C GLN A 229 27.03 18.50 -3.22
N VAL A 230 26.60 17.24 -3.39
CA VAL A 230 25.20 16.87 -3.19
C VAL A 230 24.81 17.18 -1.74
N PRO A 231 23.86 18.11 -1.50
CA PRO A 231 23.53 18.53 -0.16
C PRO A 231 22.80 17.41 0.58
N GLN A 232 23.05 17.33 1.88
CA GLN A 232 22.24 16.52 2.78
C GLN A 232 21.00 17.36 3.15
N VAL A 233 19.83 16.98 2.65
CA VAL A 233 18.58 17.75 2.86
C VAL A 233 17.71 17.09 3.92
N LEU A 234 17.58 15.77 3.85
CA LEU A 234 16.79 14.94 4.74
C LEU A 234 17.66 13.89 5.44
N SER A 235 17.13 13.36 6.54
CA SER A 235 17.66 12.24 7.32
C SER A 235 16.67 11.06 7.34
N VAL A 236 17.14 9.88 7.72
CA VAL A 236 16.29 8.67 7.84
C VAL A 236 15.18 8.87 8.89
N GLU A 237 15.47 9.57 9.99
CA GLU A 237 14.49 9.89 11.04
C GLU A 237 13.39 10.83 10.53
N GLU A 238 13.75 11.79 9.68
CA GLU A 238 12.78 12.66 9.01
C GLU A 238 11.93 11.87 8.00
N LEU A 239 12.50 10.92 7.26
CA LEU A 239 11.73 10.02 6.39
C LEU A 239 10.72 9.19 7.18
N PHE A 240 11.09 8.66 8.36
CA PHE A 240 10.12 7.97 9.22
C PHE A 240 8.99 8.88 9.70
N SER A 241 9.31 10.13 9.99
CA SER A 241 8.30 11.14 10.34
C SER A 241 7.35 11.38 9.15
N ILE A 242 7.90 11.48 7.93
CA ILE A 242 7.11 11.64 6.71
C ILE A 242 6.23 10.41 6.45
N TRP A 243 6.73 9.18 6.63
CA TRP A 243 5.92 7.97 6.44
C TRP A 243 4.66 7.96 7.32
N ARG A 244 4.78 8.43 8.58
CA ARG A 244 3.64 8.57 9.48
C ARG A 244 2.67 9.66 9.02
N LEU A 245 3.19 10.82 8.59
CA LEU A 245 2.35 11.92 8.07
C LEU A 245 1.61 11.52 6.79
N VAL A 246 2.29 10.85 5.87
CA VAL A 246 1.70 10.33 4.63
C VAL A 246 0.57 9.35 4.94
N ASP A 247 0.74 8.44 5.91
CA ASP A 247 -0.31 7.49 6.26
C ASP A 247 -1.56 8.16 6.85
N THR A 248 -1.42 9.30 7.52
CA THR A 248 -2.55 10.05 8.07
C THR A 248 -3.42 10.75 7.03
N ILE A 249 -2.98 10.86 5.77
CA ILE A 249 -3.77 11.49 4.71
C ILE A 249 -5.05 10.67 4.46
N PRO A 250 -6.25 11.25 4.65
CA PRO A 250 -7.50 10.59 4.34
C PRO A 250 -7.66 10.38 2.83
N VAL A 251 -8.40 9.33 2.47
CA VAL A 251 -8.75 9.03 1.08
C VAL A 251 -10.22 9.38 0.87
N ASP A 252 -10.51 10.24 -0.10
CA ASP A 252 -11.89 10.60 -0.48
C ASP A 252 -12.68 9.35 -0.88
N GLU A 253 -13.97 9.32 -0.57
CA GLU A 253 -14.83 8.17 -0.86
C GLU A 253 -14.87 7.86 -2.36
N ASN A 254 -14.96 8.88 -3.21
CA ASN A 254 -14.94 8.68 -4.66
C ASN A 254 -13.60 8.12 -5.14
N ALA A 255 -12.49 8.51 -4.50
CA ALA A 255 -11.18 7.96 -4.82
C ALA A 255 -11.08 6.47 -4.43
N ARG A 256 -11.65 6.07 -3.28
CA ARG A 256 -11.73 4.64 -2.90
C ARG A 256 -12.58 3.85 -3.89
N LEU A 257 -13.76 4.38 -4.25
CA LEU A 257 -14.65 3.76 -5.24
C LEU A 257 -13.96 3.66 -6.61
N PHE A 258 -13.19 4.67 -7.00
CA PHE A 258 -12.44 4.66 -8.25
C PHE A 258 -11.37 3.57 -8.27
N VAL A 259 -10.60 3.39 -7.18
CA VAL A 259 -9.64 2.28 -7.05
C VAL A 259 -10.33 0.92 -7.11
N GLY A 260 -11.46 0.76 -6.42
CA GLY A 260 -12.25 -0.48 -6.49
C GLY A 260 -12.72 -0.77 -7.92
N ASN A 261 -13.27 0.23 -8.59
CA ASN A 261 -13.70 0.13 -9.97
C ASN A 261 -12.56 -0.18 -10.95
N LEU A 262 -11.38 0.40 -10.73
CA LEU A 262 -10.17 0.10 -11.50
C LEU A 262 -9.78 -1.38 -11.36
N MET A 263 -9.82 -1.93 -10.15
CA MET A 263 -9.59 -3.36 -9.92
C MET A 263 -10.63 -4.23 -10.62
N SER A 264 -11.92 -3.86 -10.52
CA SER A 264 -13.00 -4.59 -11.18
C SER A 264 -12.87 -4.57 -12.70
N GLU A 265 -12.58 -3.42 -13.32
CA GLU A 265 -12.44 -3.33 -14.78
C GLU A 265 -11.30 -4.20 -15.35
N PHE A 266 -10.21 -4.36 -14.61
CA PHE A 266 -9.09 -5.23 -15.02
C PHE A 266 -9.42 -6.72 -14.85
N SER A 267 -10.28 -7.06 -13.88
CA SER A 267 -10.45 -8.45 -13.40
C SER A 267 -11.77 -9.10 -13.82
N VAL A 268 -12.86 -8.33 -13.88
CA VAL A 268 -14.21 -8.83 -14.16
C VAL A 268 -14.34 -9.30 -15.60
N CYS A 269 -14.94 -10.48 -15.76
CA CYS A 269 -15.35 -11.02 -17.03
C CYS A 269 -16.67 -11.79 -16.83
N GLU A 270 -17.59 -11.67 -17.78
CA GLU A 270 -18.86 -12.40 -17.74
C GLU A 270 -18.69 -13.92 -17.88
N ARG A 271 -17.67 -14.35 -18.64
CA ARG A 271 -17.52 -15.75 -19.07
C ARG A 271 -16.68 -16.60 -18.12
N THR A 272 -15.77 -16.00 -17.37
CA THR A 272 -14.81 -16.73 -16.54
C THR A 272 -14.22 -15.84 -15.46
N SER A 273 -13.61 -16.44 -14.44
CA SER A 273 -12.78 -15.72 -13.47
C SER A 273 -11.36 -15.58 -14.04
N LYS A 274 -10.90 -14.34 -14.27
CA LYS A 274 -9.55 -14.09 -14.81
C LYS A 274 -8.41 -14.53 -13.88
N GLU A 275 -8.70 -14.82 -12.62
CA GLU A 275 -7.70 -15.25 -11.63
C GLU A 275 -7.20 -16.68 -11.88
N ASN A 276 -8.04 -17.54 -12.49
CA ASN A 276 -7.82 -18.99 -12.51
C ASN A 276 -7.60 -19.59 -13.91
N VAL A 277 -7.29 -18.78 -14.93
CA VAL A 277 -7.29 -19.27 -16.32
C VAL A 277 -5.90 -19.41 -16.94
N THR A 278 -5.53 -20.67 -17.18
CA THR A 278 -4.36 -21.06 -17.95
C THR A 278 -4.63 -21.20 -19.45
N LEU A 279 -5.88 -21.34 -19.91
CA LEU A 279 -6.20 -21.76 -21.28
C LEU A 279 -7.02 -20.78 -22.14
N LEU A 280 -7.99 -20.04 -21.58
CA LEU A 280 -8.91 -19.15 -22.32
C LEU A 280 -8.72 -17.69 -21.92
N ARG A 281 -8.08 -16.91 -22.78
CA ARG A 281 -7.70 -15.51 -22.54
C ARG A 281 -8.10 -14.64 -23.72
N PRO A 282 -8.12 -13.29 -23.58
CA PRO A 282 -8.49 -12.41 -24.68
C PRO A 282 -7.67 -12.62 -25.96
N ASP A 283 -6.39 -12.97 -25.82
CA ASP A 283 -5.45 -13.31 -26.91
C ASP A 283 -5.70 -14.69 -27.53
N THR A 284 -6.42 -15.58 -26.86
CA THR A 284 -6.72 -16.94 -27.34
C THR A 284 -8.19 -17.15 -27.72
N GLY A 285 -8.95 -16.07 -27.96
CA GLY A 285 -10.35 -16.13 -28.42
C GLY A 285 -11.42 -16.06 -27.32
N LEU A 286 -11.07 -15.74 -26.06
CA LEU A 286 -12.06 -15.61 -24.97
C LEU A 286 -13.18 -14.61 -25.28
N CYS A 287 -12.89 -13.58 -26.08
CA CYS A 287 -13.79 -12.49 -26.38
C CYS A 287 -14.70 -12.74 -27.61
N ASP A 288 -14.51 -13.87 -28.33
CA ASP A 288 -15.23 -14.13 -29.57
C ASP A 288 -16.72 -14.37 -29.31
N GLY A 289 -17.58 -13.61 -30.01
CA GLY A 289 -19.03 -13.62 -29.80
C GLY A 289 -19.49 -13.11 -28.42
N CYS A 290 -18.64 -12.43 -27.65
CA CYS A 290 -19.03 -11.86 -26.36
C CYS A 290 -19.74 -10.51 -26.57
N HIS A 291 -20.91 -10.34 -25.95
CA HIS A 291 -21.67 -9.10 -26.00
C HIS A 291 -20.88 -7.88 -25.47
N PHE A 292 -20.00 -8.09 -24.48
CA PHE A 292 -19.17 -7.05 -23.90
C PHE A 292 -17.85 -6.82 -24.64
N ASN A 293 -17.58 -7.53 -25.74
CA ASN A 293 -16.39 -7.31 -26.56
C ASN A 293 -16.56 -6.07 -27.44
N VAL A 294 -16.55 -4.89 -26.82
CA VAL A 294 -16.62 -3.59 -27.49
C VAL A 294 -15.31 -2.82 -27.29
N GLU A 295 -15.07 -1.82 -28.15
CA GLU A 295 -13.86 -1.01 -28.09
C GLU A 295 -13.66 -0.33 -26.73
N ARG A 296 -14.75 0.10 -26.10
CA ARG A 296 -14.71 0.76 -24.78
C ARG A 296 -14.60 -0.20 -23.59
N SER A 297 -14.56 -1.51 -23.78
CA SER A 297 -14.38 -2.45 -22.68
C SER A 297 -12.91 -2.54 -22.28
N VAL A 298 -12.63 -2.61 -20.99
CA VAL A 298 -11.26 -2.88 -20.48
C VAL A 298 -11.02 -4.38 -20.40
N CYS A 299 -12.06 -5.17 -20.15
CA CYS A 299 -11.93 -6.61 -19.94
C CYS A 299 -11.31 -7.35 -21.14
N ASN A 300 -11.54 -6.91 -22.39
CA ASN A 300 -10.94 -7.49 -23.59
C ASN A 300 -9.50 -7.04 -23.86
N LYS A 301 -9.00 -6.03 -23.11
CA LYS A 301 -7.64 -5.50 -23.23
C LYS A 301 -6.69 -6.02 -22.17
N VAL A 302 -7.15 -6.86 -21.24
CA VAL A 302 -6.34 -7.29 -20.08
C VAL A 302 -6.29 -8.81 -20.02
N VAL A 303 -5.08 -9.38 -20.16
CA VAL A 303 -4.83 -10.83 -20.10
C VAL A 303 -4.67 -11.32 -18.66
N THR A 304 -3.80 -10.67 -17.90
CA THR A 304 -3.59 -10.98 -16.47
C THR A 304 -4.22 -9.88 -15.61
N PRO A 305 -5.09 -10.22 -14.65
CA PRO A 305 -5.76 -9.21 -13.81
C PRO A 305 -4.76 -8.53 -12.86
N LEU A 306 -5.19 -7.41 -12.27
CA LEU A 306 -4.41 -6.71 -11.25
C LEU A 306 -4.45 -7.46 -9.93
N SER A 307 -3.33 -7.46 -9.20
CA SER A 307 -3.27 -7.99 -7.84
C SER A 307 -3.83 -6.99 -6.83
N MET A 308 -4.26 -7.48 -5.66
CA MET A 308 -4.62 -6.60 -4.53
C MET A 308 -3.44 -5.75 -4.02
N ARG A 309 -2.18 -6.09 -4.38
CA ARG A 309 -1.02 -5.25 -4.07
C ARG A 309 -1.04 -3.97 -4.88
N ALA A 310 -1.44 -4.03 -6.15
CA ALA A 310 -1.56 -2.86 -7.00
C ALA A 310 -2.51 -1.83 -6.38
N ALA A 311 -3.70 -2.25 -5.93
CA ALA A 311 -4.63 -1.36 -5.23
C ALA A 311 -4.03 -0.70 -3.98
N LYS A 312 -3.30 -1.47 -3.16
CA LYS A 312 -2.64 -0.95 -1.95
C LYS A 312 -1.54 0.04 -2.30
N ASP A 313 -0.73 -0.25 -3.32
CA ASP A 313 0.37 0.62 -3.73
C ASP A 313 -0.14 1.89 -4.42
N ILE A 314 -1.19 1.81 -5.25
CA ILE A 314 -1.91 2.97 -5.79
C ILE A 314 -2.31 3.91 -4.65
N LEU A 315 -2.95 3.39 -3.61
CA LEU A 315 -3.37 4.21 -2.46
C LEU A 315 -2.17 4.78 -1.69
N ARG A 316 -1.13 4.00 -1.44
CA ARG A 316 0.09 4.46 -0.74
C ARG A 316 0.78 5.61 -1.48
N TYR A 317 1.01 5.44 -2.78
CA TYR A 317 1.64 6.47 -3.60
C TYR A 317 0.73 7.67 -3.83
N SER A 318 -0.59 7.47 -3.90
CA SER A 318 -1.55 8.58 -3.96
C SER A 318 -1.56 9.40 -2.67
N LYS A 319 -1.49 8.76 -1.49
CA LYS A 319 -1.31 9.47 -0.21
C LYS A 319 0.00 10.26 -0.19
N ALA A 320 1.10 9.65 -0.64
CA ALA A 320 2.40 10.31 -0.70
C ALA A 320 2.39 11.53 -1.64
N LEU A 321 1.75 11.41 -2.81
CA LEU A 321 1.59 12.50 -3.76
C LEU A 321 0.67 13.60 -3.20
N SER A 322 -0.49 13.26 -2.62
CA SER A 322 -1.35 14.22 -1.94
C SER A 322 -0.62 14.99 -0.84
N TRP A 323 0.15 14.30 -0.01
CA TRP A 323 0.96 14.94 1.03
C TRP A 323 2.02 15.88 0.44
N LEU A 324 2.68 15.48 -0.65
CA LEU A 324 3.70 16.30 -1.33
C LEU A 324 3.09 17.57 -1.96
N LEU A 325 1.94 17.43 -2.61
CA LEU A 325 1.21 18.53 -3.24
C LEU A 325 0.49 19.44 -2.23
N GLY A 326 0.42 19.01 -0.97
CA GLY A 326 -0.23 19.74 0.10
C GLY A 326 -1.75 19.66 0.13
N LEU A 327 -2.30 18.60 -0.46
CA LEU A 327 -3.73 18.28 -0.39
C LEU A 327 -4.08 17.71 0.98
N ASP A 328 -5.29 18.01 1.44
CA ASP A 328 -5.88 17.50 2.67
C ASP A 328 -6.33 16.04 2.55
N LYS A 329 -6.70 15.60 1.35
CA LYS A 329 -7.14 14.23 1.06
C LYS A 329 -6.66 13.72 -0.31
N VAL A 330 -6.74 12.41 -0.51
CA VAL A 330 -6.54 11.78 -1.82
C VAL A 330 -7.80 11.91 -2.66
N THR A 331 -7.68 12.52 -3.84
CA THR A 331 -8.76 12.68 -4.81
C THR A 331 -8.66 11.67 -5.97
N VAL A 332 -9.71 11.56 -6.78
CA VAL A 332 -9.73 10.70 -7.97
C VAL A 332 -8.61 11.09 -8.96
N ASP A 333 -8.35 12.38 -9.13
CA ASP A 333 -7.34 12.87 -10.07
C ASP A 333 -5.91 12.50 -9.63
N VAL A 334 -5.63 12.48 -8.32
CA VAL A 334 -4.34 12.00 -7.78
C VAL A 334 -4.16 10.51 -8.04
N VAL A 335 -5.21 9.71 -7.78
CA VAL A 335 -5.20 8.27 -8.10
C VAL A 335 -4.97 8.05 -9.59
N TYR A 336 -5.66 8.81 -10.45
CA TYR A 336 -5.52 8.75 -11.90
C TYR A 336 -4.10 9.06 -12.36
N ALA A 337 -3.42 10.04 -11.75
CA ALA A 337 -2.05 10.41 -12.10
C ALA A 337 -1.02 9.32 -11.72
N VAL A 338 -1.23 8.61 -10.61
CA VAL A 338 -0.31 7.60 -10.09
C VAL A 338 -0.55 6.21 -10.70
N ALA A 339 -1.81 5.84 -10.91
CA ALA A 339 -2.20 4.48 -11.27
C ALA A 339 -1.43 3.88 -12.47
N PRO A 340 -1.21 4.60 -13.60
CA PRO A 340 -0.50 4.03 -14.74
C PRO A 340 0.87 3.47 -14.39
N TYR A 341 1.65 4.20 -13.58
CA TYR A 341 3.02 3.85 -13.15
C TYR A 341 3.08 2.70 -12.14
N THR A 342 1.96 2.42 -11.48
CA THR A 342 1.84 1.26 -10.58
C THR A 342 1.33 0.00 -11.29
N ILE A 343 0.71 0.14 -12.47
CA ILE A 343 -0.03 -0.92 -13.17
C ILE A 343 0.77 -1.56 -14.31
N TRP A 344 1.42 -0.74 -15.14
CA TRP A 344 1.88 -1.19 -16.47
C TRP A 344 2.85 -2.39 -16.43
N HIS A 345 3.69 -2.47 -15.40
CA HIS A 345 4.66 -3.56 -15.21
C HIS A 345 4.07 -4.81 -14.54
N ARG A 346 2.81 -4.76 -14.09
CA ARG A 346 2.12 -5.84 -13.36
C ARG A 346 1.11 -6.60 -14.21
N VAL A 347 0.79 -6.08 -15.39
CA VAL A 347 -0.30 -6.57 -16.23
C VAL A 347 0.26 -7.04 -17.57
N LYS A 348 -0.27 -8.16 -18.07
CA LYS A 348 -0.08 -8.58 -19.47
C LYS A 348 -1.26 -8.13 -20.31
N TYR A 349 -0.96 -7.61 -21.49
CA TYR A 349 -1.91 -7.12 -22.47
C TYR A 349 -1.89 -8.03 -23.71
N PRO A 350 -2.99 -8.12 -24.48
CA PRO A 350 -3.01 -8.85 -25.74
C PRO A 350 -1.99 -8.25 -26.71
N GLU A 351 -1.06 -9.07 -27.20
CA GLU A 351 0.06 -8.60 -28.02
C GLU A 351 -0.40 -7.88 -29.28
N LYS A 352 -1.45 -8.41 -29.95
CA LYS A 352 -2.04 -7.79 -31.13
C LYS A 352 -2.43 -6.32 -30.90
N LEU A 353 -3.20 -6.04 -29.84
CA LEU A 353 -3.65 -4.68 -29.51
C LEU A 353 -2.49 -3.78 -29.05
N LEU A 354 -1.50 -4.37 -28.37
CA LEU A 354 -0.34 -3.63 -27.89
C LEU A 354 0.60 -3.21 -29.04
N MET A 355 0.67 -4.00 -30.13
CA MET A 355 1.50 -3.71 -31.29
C MET A 355 0.85 -2.76 -32.30
N GLU A 356 -0.47 -2.59 -32.25
CA GLU A 356 -1.23 -1.67 -33.11
C GLU A 356 -0.92 -0.19 -32.81
N GLU A 357 -1.18 0.68 -33.79
CA GLU A 357 -1.10 2.14 -33.60
C GLU A 357 -2.10 2.59 -32.52
N PRO A 358 -1.75 3.49 -31.60
CA PRO A 358 -0.50 4.28 -31.48
C PRO A 358 0.53 3.72 -30.49
N TYR A 359 0.46 2.44 -30.13
CA TYR A 359 1.20 1.90 -29.00
C TYR A 359 2.54 1.28 -29.40
N TYR A 360 2.60 0.54 -30.52
CA TYR A 360 3.83 -0.06 -31.06
C TYR A 360 4.68 -0.79 -29.99
N GLY A 361 4.03 -1.56 -29.11
CA GLY A 361 4.70 -2.28 -28.02
C GLY A 361 4.84 -1.50 -26.71
N ASN A 362 4.49 -0.21 -26.65
CA ASN A 362 4.64 0.61 -25.45
C ASN A 362 3.53 0.32 -24.41
N GLN A 363 3.86 -0.56 -23.46
CA GLN A 363 2.95 -0.98 -22.39
C GLN A 363 2.47 0.17 -21.51
N LEU A 364 3.33 1.14 -21.17
CA LEU A 364 2.93 2.28 -20.34
C LEU A 364 1.90 3.15 -21.08
N ARG A 365 2.13 3.44 -22.37
CA ARG A 365 1.18 4.22 -23.19
C ARG A 365 -0.16 3.52 -23.32
N PHE A 366 -0.15 2.20 -23.50
CA PHE A 366 -1.37 1.39 -23.52
C PHE A 366 -2.10 1.43 -22.17
N THR A 367 -1.35 1.32 -21.07
CA THR A 367 -1.88 1.41 -19.71
C THR A 367 -2.52 2.77 -19.44
N LEU A 368 -1.87 3.87 -19.84
CA LEU A 368 -2.41 5.23 -19.73
C LEU A 368 -3.76 5.36 -20.43
N ASN A 369 -3.89 4.81 -21.65
CA ASN A 369 -5.15 4.79 -22.38
C ASN A 369 -6.23 3.98 -21.63
N ILE A 370 -5.89 2.79 -21.12
CA ILE A 370 -6.82 1.97 -20.35
C ILE A 370 -7.28 2.69 -19.09
N VAL A 371 -6.36 3.30 -18.32
CA VAL A 371 -6.71 4.04 -17.10
C VAL A 371 -7.62 5.23 -17.42
N ASN A 372 -7.41 5.92 -18.54
CA ASN A 372 -8.33 6.96 -19.01
C ASN A 372 -9.72 6.40 -19.36
N LEU A 373 -9.78 5.27 -20.07
CA LEU A 373 -11.04 4.59 -20.37
C LEU A 373 -11.78 4.18 -19.08
N VAL A 374 -11.06 3.67 -18.07
CA VAL A 374 -11.63 3.34 -16.76
C VAL A 374 -12.21 4.59 -16.09
N ARG A 375 -11.51 5.73 -16.14
CA ARG A 375 -11.98 7.01 -15.60
C ARG A 375 -13.28 7.47 -16.26
N GLU A 376 -13.36 7.44 -17.58
CA GLU A 376 -14.57 7.81 -18.33
C GLU A 376 -15.74 6.88 -17.98
N ARG A 377 -15.50 5.57 -17.93
CA ARG A 377 -16.54 4.60 -17.55
C ARG A 377 -16.95 4.74 -16.08
N PHE A 378 -16.02 5.08 -15.18
CA PHE A 378 -16.33 5.36 -13.78
C PHE A 378 -17.28 6.54 -13.65
N ALA A 379 -17.01 7.64 -14.37
CA ALA A 379 -17.91 8.78 -14.43
C ALA A 379 -19.30 8.39 -14.98
N ALA A 380 -19.35 7.57 -16.03
CA ALA A 380 -20.61 7.06 -16.58
C ALA A 380 -21.37 6.14 -15.59
N ARG A 381 -20.66 5.37 -14.76
CA ARG A 381 -21.24 4.47 -13.75
C ARG A 381 -21.65 5.16 -12.45
N ARG A 382 -21.38 6.46 -12.28
CA ARG A 382 -21.65 7.18 -11.02
C ARG A 382 -23.07 6.97 -10.50
N LYS A 383 -24.09 7.13 -11.36
CA LYS A 383 -25.50 6.91 -10.97
C LYS A 383 -25.78 5.47 -10.55
N ALA A 384 -25.11 4.49 -11.16
CA ALA A 384 -25.23 3.08 -10.78
C ALA A 384 -24.67 2.82 -9.39
N LEU A 385 -23.53 3.42 -9.08
CA LEU A 385 -22.90 3.32 -7.76
C LEU A 385 -23.73 4.04 -6.69
N GLU A 386 -24.30 5.21 -7.01
CA GLU A 386 -25.20 5.94 -6.10
C GLU A 386 -26.45 5.11 -5.77
N ILE A 387 -27.08 4.47 -6.76
CA ILE A 387 -28.20 3.56 -6.54
C ILE A 387 -27.76 2.34 -5.71
N PHE A 388 -26.59 1.77 -6.00
CA PHE A 388 -26.06 0.63 -5.27
C PHE A 388 -25.84 0.93 -3.77
N GLU A 389 -25.33 2.13 -3.44
CA GLU A 389 -25.19 2.56 -2.04
C GLU A 389 -26.55 2.72 -1.35
N LYS A 390 -27.60 3.20 -2.03
CA LYS A 390 -28.97 3.21 -1.47
C LYS A 390 -29.45 1.82 -1.09
N PHE A 391 -29.17 0.81 -1.93
CA PHE A 391 -29.50 -0.58 -1.62
C PHE A 391 -28.76 -1.08 -0.37
N LYS A 392 -27.47 -0.75 -0.22
CA LYS A 392 -26.69 -1.13 0.98
C LYS A 392 -27.32 -0.60 2.27
N VAL A 393 -27.89 0.60 2.26
CA VAL A 393 -28.57 1.20 3.43
C VAL A 393 -30.07 0.87 3.52
N GLY A 394 -30.57 -0.04 2.68
CA GLY A 394 -31.96 -0.53 2.71
C GLY A 394 -32.99 0.43 2.09
N GLU A 395 -32.55 1.45 1.36
CA GLU A 395 -33.41 2.52 0.81
C GLU A 395 -33.73 2.35 -0.69
N GLY A 396 -33.15 1.35 -1.35
CA GLY A 396 -33.35 1.12 -2.78
C GLY A 396 -34.72 0.53 -3.14
N ASP A 397 -35.29 0.98 -4.26
CA ASP A 397 -36.62 0.57 -4.75
C ASP A 397 -36.60 -0.38 -5.98
N ALA A 398 -37.77 -0.90 -6.37
CA ALA A 398 -37.87 -1.84 -7.49
C ALA A 398 -37.65 -1.21 -8.88
N ALA A 399 -37.80 0.11 -9.03
CA ALA A 399 -37.51 0.81 -10.28
C ALA A 399 -36.00 1.01 -10.44
N GLU A 400 -35.31 1.37 -9.37
CA GLU A 400 -33.86 1.49 -9.28
C GLU A 400 -33.15 0.16 -9.52
N LEU A 401 -33.67 -0.96 -9.00
CA LEU A 401 -33.12 -2.28 -9.30
C LEU A 401 -33.22 -2.61 -10.79
N ARG A 402 -34.36 -2.33 -11.41
CA ARG A 402 -34.54 -2.51 -12.86
C ARG A 402 -33.60 -1.62 -13.68
N ALA A 403 -33.34 -0.39 -13.22
CA ALA A 403 -32.37 0.49 -13.86
C ALA A 403 -30.94 -0.07 -13.79
N LEU A 404 -30.53 -0.66 -12.65
CA LEU A 404 -29.25 -1.35 -12.53
C LEU A 404 -29.15 -2.57 -13.46
N GLU A 405 -30.22 -3.37 -13.56
CA GLU A 405 -30.26 -4.53 -14.46
C GLU A 405 -30.19 -4.11 -15.94
N GLU A 406 -30.81 -2.99 -16.31
CA GLU A 406 -30.72 -2.44 -17.66
C GLU A 406 -29.30 -1.94 -17.96
N TRP A 407 -28.66 -1.21 -17.04
CA TRP A 407 -27.25 -0.81 -17.19
C TRP A 407 -26.31 -2.02 -17.25
N GLY A 408 -26.62 -3.10 -16.54
CA GLY A 408 -25.89 -4.37 -16.63
C GLY A 408 -25.92 -5.00 -18.03
N ARG A 409 -26.82 -4.59 -18.93
CA ARG A 409 -26.78 -5.08 -20.31
C ARG A 409 -25.57 -4.56 -21.07
N SER A 410 -25.11 -3.33 -20.79
CA SER A 410 -24.01 -2.68 -21.51
C SER A 410 -22.73 -2.52 -20.68
N ASP A 411 -22.80 -2.68 -19.36
CA ASP A 411 -21.66 -2.61 -18.46
C ASP A 411 -21.40 -3.93 -17.71
N VAL A 412 -20.21 -4.51 -17.95
CA VAL A 412 -19.84 -5.81 -17.41
C VAL A 412 -19.67 -5.79 -15.88
N VAL A 413 -19.16 -4.69 -15.32
CA VAL A 413 -18.99 -4.55 -13.86
C VAL A 413 -20.35 -4.45 -13.19
N VAL A 414 -21.27 -3.67 -13.78
CA VAL A 414 -22.65 -3.59 -13.28
C VAL A 414 -23.33 -4.97 -13.33
N LYS A 415 -23.18 -5.70 -14.43
CA LYS A 415 -23.78 -7.02 -14.61
C LYS A 415 -23.31 -8.05 -13.61
N VAL A 416 -21.99 -8.14 -13.41
CA VAL A 416 -21.36 -9.23 -12.66
C VAL A 416 -21.28 -8.92 -11.17
N GLU A 417 -20.99 -7.68 -10.79
CA GLU A 417 -20.73 -7.33 -9.38
C GLU A 417 -21.86 -6.52 -8.74
N VAL A 418 -22.39 -5.49 -9.42
CA VAL A 418 -23.28 -4.51 -8.81
C VAL A 418 -24.72 -5.03 -8.73
N ALA A 419 -25.32 -5.38 -9.88
CA ALA A 419 -26.73 -5.75 -9.95
C ALA A 419 -27.07 -7.02 -9.14
N PRO A 420 -26.26 -8.11 -9.15
CA PRO A 420 -26.54 -9.28 -8.33
C PRO A 420 -26.51 -8.98 -6.83
N LYS A 421 -25.56 -8.16 -6.37
CA LYS A 421 -25.48 -7.73 -4.96
C LYS A 421 -26.64 -6.80 -4.59
N ALA A 422 -27.01 -5.87 -5.48
CA ALA A 422 -28.19 -5.02 -5.29
C ALA A 422 -29.47 -5.84 -5.16
N ARG A 423 -29.62 -6.91 -5.94
CA ARG A 423 -30.75 -7.85 -5.82
C ARG A 423 -30.79 -8.54 -4.45
N TYR A 424 -29.63 -8.96 -3.94
CA TYR A 424 -29.54 -9.50 -2.58
C TYR A 424 -29.95 -8.44 -1.53
N PHE A 425 -29.46 -7.20 -1.67
CA PHE A 425 -29.84 -6.10 -0.77
C PHE A 425 -31.32 -5.68 -0.88
N ALA A 426 -31.97 -5.95 -2.01
CA ALA A 426 -33.40 -5.74 -2.19
C ALA A 426 -34.26 -6.81 -1.49
N SER A 427 -33.66 -7.91 -1.00
CA SER A 427 -34.37 -8.97 -0.29
C SER A 427 -35.01 -8.46 1.01
N ARG A 428 -36.10 -9.12 1.41
CA ARG A 428 -36.84 -8.74 2.63
C ARG A 428 -36.00 -9.01 3.88
N GLU A 429 -35.25 -10.10 3.86
CA GLU A 429 -34.34 -10.53 4.91
C GLU A 429 -33.28 -9.46 5.19
N TYR A 430 -32.60 -8.98 4.14
CA TYR A 430 -31.59 -7.94 4.27
C TYR A 430 -32.18 -6.60 4.75
N ARG A 431 -33.33 -6.18 4.21
CA ARG A 431 -33.98 -4.93 4.65
C ARG A 431 -34.38 -4.98 6.13
N ASN A 432 -34.97 -6.08 6.58
CA ASN A 432 -35.31 -6.26 8.00
C ASN A 432 -34.06 -6.19 8.90
N MET A 433 -32.93 -6.76 8.46
CA MET A 433 -31.67 -6.68 9.18
C MET A 433 -31.15 -5.24 9.26
N ILE A 434 -31.19 -4.47 8.17
CA ILE A 434 -30.77 -3.07 8.17
C ILE A 434 -31.70 -2.18 8.99
N GLU A 435 -33.01 -2.43 8.99
CA GLU A 435 -33.94 -1.74 9.89
C GLU A 435 -33.63 -2.04 11.36
N MET A 436 -33.32 -3.30 11.69
CA MET A 436 -32.87 -3.69 13.03
C MET A 436 -31.57 -2.98 13.41
N LEU A 437 -30.60 -2.87 12.49
CA LEU A 437 -29.36 -2.11 12.68
C LEU A 437 -29.65 -0.63 12.93
N LYS A 438 -30.44 0.03 12.07
CA LYS A 438 -30.83 1.45 12.21
C LYS A 438 -31.53 1.71 13.55
N LYS A 439 -32.39 0.78 13.98
CA LYS A 439 -33.05 0.84 15.30
C LYS A 439 -32.05 0.69 16.46
N ALA A 440 -31.09 -0.21 16.35
CA ALA A 440 -30.07 -0.43 17.38
C ALA A 440 -29.11 0.78 17.50
N LEU A 441 -28.68 1.35 16.37
CA LEU A 441 -27.85 2.55 16.32
C LEU A 441 -28.57 3.77 16.94
N SER A 442 -29.86 3.95 16.65
CA SER A 442 -30.64 5.07 17.20
C SER A 442 -31.03 4.89 18.66
N SER A 443 -31.41 3.68 19.09
CA SER A 443 -31.78 3.41 20.48
C SER A 443 -30.59 3.50 21.43
N GLY A 444 -29.40 3.17 20.92
CA GLY A 444 -28.17 3.23 21.65
C GLY A 444 -27.96 2.16 22.71
N ARG A 445 -28.83 1.14 22.73
CA ARG A 445 -28.75 0.05 23.69
C ARG A 445 -27.74 -0.99 23.22
N VAL A 446 -26.72 -1.23 24.05
CA VAL A 446 -25.66 -2.23 23.81
C VAL A 446 -26.25 -3.60 23.45
N GLU A 447 -27.32 -4.02 24.13
CA GLU A 447 -27.98 -5.32 23.88
C GLU A 447 -28.55 -5.46 22.46
N GLU A 448 -29.04 -4.37 21.87
CA GLU A 448 -29.60 -4.42 20.51
C GLU A 448 -28.48 -4.48 19.46
N LEU A 449 -27.37 -3.79 19.70
CA LEU A 449 -26.18 -3.85 18.86
C LEU A 449 -25.54 -5.26 18.90
N GLU A 450 -25.47 -5.89 20.07
CA GLU A 450 -24.99 -7.28 20.20
C GLU A 450 -25.88 -8.27 19.45
N ARG A 451 -27.21 -8.12 19.53
CA ARG A 451 -28.14 -8.95 18.74
C ARG A 451 -27.90 -8.80 17.24
N VAL A 452 -27.72 -7.58 16.75
CA VAL A 452 -27.41 -7.33 15.33
C VAL A 452 -26.08 -7.99 14.96
N ARG A 453 -25.04 -7.81 15.77
CA ARG A 453 -23.73 -8.45 15.57
C ARG A 453 -23.85 -9.97 15.47
N ASP A 454 -24.59 -10.59 16.38
CA ASP A 454 -24.71 -12.05 16.43
C ASP A 454 -25.47 -12.60 15.21
N VAL A 455 -26.54 -11.91 14.78
CA VAL A 455 -27.26 -12.24 13.53
C VAL A 455 -26.32 -12.15 12.32
N VAL A 456 -25.62 -11.02 12.16
CA VAL A 456 -24.67 -10.82 11.06
C VAL A 456 -23.49 -11.79 11.14
N MET A 457 -23.10 -12.23 12.34
CA MET A 457 -22.06 -13.24 12.51
C MET A 457 -22.53 -14.66 12.16
N SER A 458 -23.82 -14.97 12.35
CA SER A 458 -24.39 -16.27 12.00
C SER A 458 -24.63 -16.43 10.49
N GLU A 459 -24.86 -15.32 9.77
CA GLU A 459 -25.13 -15.35 8.34
C GLU A 459 -23.88 -15.05 7.49
N GLY A 460 -23.33 -16.10 6.86
CA GLY A 460 -22.14 -15.99 6.04
C GLY A 460 -22.35 -15.33 4.67
N GLY A 461 -23.58 -15.29 4.16
CA GLY A 461 -23.92 -14.89 2.79
C GLY A 461 -24.04 -13.39 2.54
N ILE A 462 -23.96 -12.55 3.58
CA ILE A 462 -24.17 -11.11 3.46
C ILE A 462 -22.98 -10.46 2.71
N PRO A 463 -23.18 -9.82 1.55
CA PRO A 463 -22.07 -9.29 0.74
C PRO A 463 -21.23 -8.22 1.43
N ASN A 464 -21.85 -7.34 2.23
CA ASN A 464 -21.20 -6.25 2.97
C ASN A 464 -21.07 -6.55 4.48
N ARG A 465 -21.03 -7.84 4.85
CA ARG A 465 -20.96 -8.30 6.24
C ARG A 465 -19.87 -7.59 7.06
N PHE A 466 -18.68 -7.44 6.47
CA PHE A 466 -17.55 -6.79 7.13
C PHE A 466 -17.84 -5.32 7.47
N GLU A 467 -18.48 -4.58 6.56
CA GLU A 467 -18.83 -3.17 6.78
C GLU A 467 -19.84 -3.04 7.93
N ILE A 468 -20.86 -3.90 7.94
CA ILE A 468 -21.88 -3.93 9.00
C ILE A 468 -21.26 -4.27 10.35
N LEU A 469 -20.46 -5.35 10.41
CA LEU A 469 -19.79 -5.75 11.66
C LEU A 469 -18.87 -4.65 12.17
N ARG A 470 -18.09 -4.02 11.28
CA ARG A 470 -17.20 -2.92 11.65
C ARG A 470 -17.99 -1.74 12.23
N MET A 471 -19.08 -1.32 11.60
CA MET A 471 -19.94 -0.23 12.12
C MET A 471 -20.50 -0.59 13.50
N VAL A 472 -20.97 -1.83 13.70
CA VAL A 472 -21.50 -2.27 14.99
C VAL A 472 -20.40 -2.35 16.05
N GLU A 473 -19.22 -2.86 15.71
CA GLU A 473 -18.07 -2.95 16.62
C GLU A 473 -17.52 -1.56 17.00
N GLU A 474 -17.44 -0.62 16.06
CA GLU A 474 -17.05 0.77 16.32
C GLU A 474 -18.06 1.45 17.25
N GLU A 475 -19.35 1.33 16.98
CA GLU A 475 -20.40 1.91 17.84
C GLU A 475 -20.43 1.27 19.24
N LEU A 476 -20.25 -0.06 19.32
CA LEU A 476 -20.11 -0.76 20.60
C LEU A 476 -18.89 -0.28 21.37
N TYR A 477 -17.75 -0.11 20.68
CA TYR A 477 -16.52 0.39 21.28
C TYR A 477 -16.74 1.80 21.83
N ASP A 478 -17.23 2.74 21.03
CA ASP A 478 -17.41 4.14 21.43
C ASP A 478 -18.39 4.31 22.60
N ARG A 479 -19.47 3.51 22.63
CA ARG A 479 -20.47 3.58 23.71
C ARG A 479 -20.03 2.92 25.01
N THR A 480 -19.21 1.88 24.93
CA THR A 480 -18.77 1.12 26.13
C THR A 480 -17.36 1.48 26.58
N LYS A 481 -16.69 2.40 25.86
CA LYS A 481 -15.36 2.87 26.22
C LYS A 481 -15.38 3.57 27.57
N ARG A 482 -14.74 2.96 28.55
CA ARG A 482 -14.49 3.57 29.87
C ARG A 482 -13.01 3.53 30.19
N SER A 483 -12.52 4.63 30.74
CA SER A 483 -11.13 4.77 31.16
C SER A 483 -11.07 5.02 32.66
N TYR A 484 -10.27 4.21 33.35
CA TYR A 484 -10.06 4.28 34.78
C TYR A 484 -8.59 4.59 35.09
N ARG A 485 -8.40 5.30 36.19
CA ARG A 485 -7.09 5.52 36.82
C ARG A 485 -7.20 5.01 38.23
N VAL A 486 -6.43 3.97 38.53
CA VAL A 486 -6.43 3.29 39.83
C VAL A 486 -4.99 3.14 40.33
N THR A 487 -4.82 2.82 41.60
CA THR A 487 -3.49 2.52 42.16
C THR A 487 -3.08 1.07 41.86
N PHE A 488 -1.80 0.74 42.01
CA PHE A 488 -1.30 -0.61 41.77
C PHE A 488 -1.87 -1.62 42.78
N ILE A 489 -2.15 -1.19 44.02
CA ILE A 489 -2.83 -2.01 45.02
C ILE A 489 -4.28 -2.31 44.64
N ASP A 490 -5.03 -1.30 44.17
CA ASP A 490 -6.41 -1.49 43.68
C ASP A 490 -6.43 -2.41 42.46
N TRP A 491 -5.44 -2.28 41.57
CA TRP A 491 -5.30 -3.15 40.40
C TRP A 491 -5.12 -4.62 40.77
N LYS A 492 -4.33 -4.94 41.81
CA LYS A 492 -4.20 -6.33 42.31
C LYS A 492 -5.56 -6.89 42.76
N ALA A 493 -6.38 -6.09 43.43
CA ALA A 493 -7.72 -6.48 43.86
C ALA A 493 -8.69 -6.64 42.68
N ILE A 494 -8.68 -5.70 41.74
CA ILE A 494 -9.47 -5.75 40.50
C ILE A 494 -9.11 -7.00 39.69
N TYR A 495 -7.81 -7.28 39.49
CA TYR A 495 -7.34 -8.46 38.78
C TYR A 495 -7.87 -9.76 39.38
N GLY A 496 -7.89 -9.88 40.72
CA GLY A 496 -8.46 -11.05 41.40
C GLY A 496 -9.92 -11.29 41.01
N ARG A 497 -10.75 -10.23 41.06
CA ARG A 497 -12.17 -10.29 40.67
C ARG A 497 -12.36 -10.59 39.18
N LEU A 498 -11.53 -9.99 38.33
CA LEU A 498 -11.57 -10.23 36.88
C LEU A 498 -11.16 -11.66 36.54
N ALA A 499 -10.14 -12.22 37.20
CA ALA A 499 -9.69 -13.58 36.97
C ALA A 499 -10.74 -14.62 37.39
N GLU A 500 -11.51 -14.35 38.44
CA GLU A 500 -12.61 -15.22 38.89
C GLU A 500 -13.79 -15.24 37.91
N ARG A 501 -14.18 -14.06 37.41
CA ARG A 501 -15.37 -13.91 36.56
C ARG A 501 -15.10 -14.05 35.06
N PHE A 502 -13.86 -13.81 34.63
CA PHE A 502 -13.38 -13.92 33.25
C PHE A 502 -12.04 -14.67 33.19
N PRO A 503 -12.05 -16.02 33.32
CA PRO A 503 -10.84 -16.82 33.34
C PRO A 503 -9.94 -16.62 32.12
N GLU A 504 -10.51 -16.27 30.97
CA GLU A 504 -9.79 -15.99 29.72
C GLU A 504 -8.82 -14.78 29.82
N LEU A 505 -9.05 -13.86 30.77
CA LEU A 505 -8.23 -12.67 30.98
C LEU A 505 -7.08 -12.89 31.97
N GLN A 506 -7.12 -13.98 32.74
CA GLN A 506 -6.20 -14.22 33.87
C GLN A 506 -4.73 -14.27 33.43
N GLU A 507 -4.38 -15.17 32.51
CA GLU A 507 -3.01 -15.34 32.02
C GLU A 507 -2.51 -14.09 31.25
N PRO A 508 -3.27 -13.54 30.29
CA PRO A 508 -2.85 -12.33 29.56
C PRO A 508 -2.56 -11.11 30.47
N LEU A 509 -3.41 -10.88 31.49
CA LEU A 509 -3.27 -9.74 32.40
C LEU A 509 -2.21 -9.96 33.49
N LYS A 510 -1.86 -11.21 33.83
CA LYS A 510 -0.82 -11.53 34.83
C LYS A 510 0.52 -10.86 34.54
N HIS A 511 0.83 -10.68 33.26
CA HIS A 511 2.06 -10.01 32.83
C HIS A 511 2.12 -8.51 33.18
N THR A 512 1.00 -7.87 33.52
CA THR A 512 0.94 -6.46 33.92
C THR A 512 1.56 -6.20 35.29
N PHE A 513 1.71 -7.23 36.12
CA PHE A 513 2.41 -7.17 37.42
C PHE A 513 3.93 -7.07 37.33
N ASN A 514 4.49 -7.01 36.12
CA ASN A 514 5.91 -6.71 35.89
C ASN A 514 6.10 -5.38 35.12
N PRO A 515 5.82 -4.22 35.77
CA PRO A 515 5.89 -2.88 35.17
C PRO A 515 7.32 -2.34 34.98
N PRO A 516 7.50 -1.28 34.17
CA PRO A 516 6.47 -0.60 33.36
C PRO A 516 6.07 -1.44 32.15
N LYS A 517 4.76 -1.66 31.96
CA LYS A 517 4.28 -2.52 30.89
C LYS A 517 2.85 -2.19 30.46
N SER A 518 2.67 -2.13 29.15
CA SER A 518 1.35 -2.04 28.52
C SER A 518 0.93 -3.41 28.02
N ARG A 519 -0.28 -3.84 28.35
CA ARG A 519 -0.93 -5.00 27.74
C ARG A 519 -2.22 -4.56 27.10
N PHE A 520 -2.38 -4.96 25.84
CA PHE A 520 -3.58 -4.77 25.07
C PHE A 520 -4.13 -6.14 24.73
N ILE A 521 -5.33 -6.44 25.22
CA ILE A 521 -6.03 -7.70 24.98
C ILE A 521 -7.26 -7.35 24.14
N LYS A 522 -7.33 -7.97 22.96
CA LYS A 522 -8.49 -7.88 22.08
C LYS A 522 -9.05 -9.28 21.90
N SER A 523 -10.23 -9.50 22.46
CA SER A 523 -11.06 -10.68 22.21
C SER A 523 -12.23 -10.30 21.29
N ARG A 524 -13.08 -11.28 20.97
CA ARG A 524 -14.22 -11.12 20.05
C ARG A 524 -15.27 -10.11 20.53
N GLU A 525 -15.35 -9.86 21.84
CA GLU A 525 -16.40 -9.03 22.46
C GLU A 525 -15.84 -8.03 23.50
N LEU A 526 -14.51 -7.91 23.58
CA LEU A 526 -13.86 -7.13 24.62
C LEU A 526 -12.47 -6.69 24.17
N VAL A 527 -12.23 -5.40 24.32
CA VAL A 527 -10.94 -4.74 24.29
C VAL A 527 -10.64 -4.28 25.71
N ILE A 528 -9.54 -4.75 26.28
CA ILE A 528 -9.03 -4.25 27.56
C ILE A 528 -7.55 -3.88 27.39
N ALA A 529 -7.22 -2.62 27.70
CA ALA A 529 -5.86 -2.12 27.72
C ALA A 529 -5.49 -1.76 29.16
N VAL A 530 -4.39 -2.32 29.65
CA VAL A 530 -3.86 -2.02 30.99
C VAL A 530 -2.43 -1.53 30.87
N HIS A 531 -2.17 -0.37 31.43
CA HIS A 531 -0.86 0.24 31.49
C HIS A 531 -0.45 0.46 32.94
N THR A 532 0.57 -0.26 33.38
CA THR A 532 1.16 -0.12 34.72
C THR A 532 2.43 0.73 34.65
N THR A 533 2.52 1.78 35.49
CA THR A 533 3.64 2.74 35.48
C THR A 533 4.82 2.32 36.34
N GLY A 534 4.57 1.66 37.47
CA GLY A 534 5.58 1.17 38.42
C GLY A 534 5.02 0.08 39.35
N ARG A 535 5.82 -0.36 40.33
CA ARG A 535 5.52 -1.50 41.23
C ARG A 535 5.08 -1.09 42.63
N ASP A 536 5.25 0.17 43.01
CA ASP A 536 4.88 0.64 44.34
C ASP A 536 3.35 0.72 44.44
N ASP A 537 2.80 0.52 45.64
CA ASP A 537 1.34 0.37 45.78
C ASP A 537 0.56 1.61 45.33
N ASP A 538 1.16 2.81 45.43
CA ASP A 538 0.61 4.10 44.99
C ASP A 538 0.82 4.39 43.48
N ASP A 539 1.59 3.55 42.77
CA ASP A 539 1.86 3.76 41.34
C ASP A 539 0.57 3.66 40.52
N LEU A 540 0.48 4.51 39.49
CA LEU A 540 -0.73 4.62 38.69
C LEU A 540 -0.85 3.47 37.69
N VAL A 541 -2.07 2.92 37.62
CA VAL A 541 -2.49 1.97 36.60
C VAL A 541 -3.63 2.59 35.81
N PHE A 542 -3.46 2.62 34.48
CA PHE A 542 -4.49 3.07 33.56
C PHE A 542 -5.16 1.84 32.95
N ILE A 543 -6.49 1.80 33.02
CA ILE A 543 -7.30 0.70 32.48
C ILE A 543 -8.29 1.30 31.50
N GLU A 544 -8.30 0.80 30.27
CA GLU A 544 -9.31 1.13 29.27
C GLU A 544 -10.06 -0.15 28.91
N VAL A 545 -11.40 -0.09 28.90
CA VAL A 545 -12.26 -1.23 28.59
C VAL A 545 -13.33 -0.79 27.58
N ALA A 546 -13.58 -1.60 26.56
CA ALA A 546 -14.60 -1.37 25.52
C ALA A 546 -14.98 -2.67 24.81
N GLY A 547 -16.10 -2.71 24.07
CA GLY A 547 -16.43 -3.80 23.14
C GLY A 547 -17.78 -4.52 23.35
N GLY A 548 -18.65 -4.05 24.25
CA GLY A 548 -20.00 -4.61 24.43
C GLY A 548 -20.38 -4.86 25.89
N ARG A 549 -21.32 -5.77 26.16
CA ARG A 549 -21.86 -6.05 27.49
C ARG A 549 -20.80 -6.56 28.46
N LYS A 550 -19.84 -7.38 27.99
CA LYS A 550 -18.68 -7.79 28.79
C LYS A 550 -17.85 -6.59 29.29
N ALA A 551 -17.72 -5.55 28.47
CA ALA A 551 -17.02 -4.34 28.87
C ALA A 551 -17.78 -3.59 29.97
N ASP A 552 -19.12 -3.50 29.88
CA ASP A 552 -19.95 -2.92 30.94
C ASP A 552 -19.90 -3.71 32.25
N GLU A 553 -19.84 -5.05 32.20
CA GLU A 553 -19.68 -5.87 33.40
C GLU A 553 -18.32 -5.66 34.06
N ILE A 554 -17.25 -5.62 33.26
CA ILE A 554 -15.88 -5.35 33.75
C ILE A 554 -15.79 -3.94 34.32
N ALA A 555 -16.41 -2.96 33.66
CA ALA A 555 -16.51 -1.59 34.13
C ALA A 555 -17.17 -1.52 35.52
N LYS A 556 -18.32 -2.18 35.70
CA LYS A 556 -18.99 -2.26 37.01
C LYS A 556 -18.11 -2.89 38.08
N LEU A 557 -17.40 -3.98 37.76
CA LEU A 557 -16.47 -4.62 38.70
C LEU A 557 -15.32 -3.69 39.12
N ILE A 558 -14.82 -2.88 38.18
CA ILE A 558 -13.79 -1.88 38.46
C ILE A 558 -14.36 -0.76 39.34
N GLU A 559 -15.55 -0.24 39.03
CA GLU A 559 -16.25 0.79 39.81
C GLU A 559 -16.50 0.30 41.25
N GLU A 560 -17.04 -0.90 41.42
CA GLU A 560 -17.27 -1.57 42.71
C GLU A 560 -15.98 -1.81 43.51
N ALA A 561 -14.86 -2.08 42.84
CA ALA A 561 -13.56 -2.26 43.49
C ALA A 561 -12.94 -0.92 43.91
N CYS A 562 -13.23 0.16 43.17
CA CYS A 562 -12.78 1.52 43.47
C CYS A 562 -13.71 2.25 44.46
N GLY A 563 -14.80 1.63 44.90
CA GLY A 563 -15.79 2.23 45.81
C GLY A 563 -16.58 3.39 45.19
N ARG A 564 -16.80 3.37 43.86
CA ARG A 564 -17.54 4.40 43.11
C ARG A 564 -18.88 3.91 42.60
#